data_AF-A0A645HDS6-F1
#
_entry.id   AF-A0A645HDS6-F1
#
_cell.length_a   1.000
_cell.length_b   1.000
_cell.length_c   1.000
_cell.angle_alpha   90.00
_cell.angle_beta   90.00
_cell.angle_gamma   90.00
#
_symmetry.space_group_name_H-M   'P 1'
#
loop_
_entity.id
_entity.type
_entity.pdbx_description
1 polymer ?
#
loop_
_entity_poly.entity_id
_entity_poly.type
_entity_poly.pdbx_seq_one_letter_code
_entity_poly.pdbx_strand_id
1 'polypeptide(L)'
;MIGEWVYYVNESDGSRIYKMRTDGTEKTPLNDEESGYMNVAGDWIYFTNESDGGKIYKIRTDGTERTILGGDKCSYINVADGWIFYANQSDGGKLYKIGIDGTGCTKLSDDENCRNIIFADGRVYYGNWVYFEKTNPPIVEGEPPPPRNLTPYWVWSLHSIRADGTEYLLDSAIFMSSQCW
;
A
#
# COMPACT_ATOMS: atom_id res chain seq x y z
N MET A 1 -15.03 -9.76 0.01
CA MET A 1 -16.37 -10.38 0.14
C MET A 1 -16.48 -10.97 1.52
N ILE A 2 -17.62 -10.82 2.18
CA ILE A 2 -17.91 -11.51 3.45
C ILE A 2 -19.28 -12.17 3.30
N GLY A 3 -19.30 -13.50 3.33
CA GLY A 3 -20.52 -14.26 3.02
C GLY A 3 -21.09 -13.83 1.66
N GLU A 4 -22.36 -13.42 1.65
CA GLU A 4 -23.09 -12.98 0.47
C GLU A 4 -22.96 -11.48 0.17
N TRP A 5 -21.97 -10.79 0.78
CA TRP A 5 -21.77 -9.34 0.60
C TRP A 5 -20.48 -8.98 -0.14
N VAL A 6 -20.61 -8.05 -1.08
CA VAL A 6 -19.53 -7.34 -1.76
C VAL A 6 -19.47 -5.92 -1.20
N TYR A 7 -18.27 -5.47 -0.84
CA TYR A 7 -17.99 -4.09 -0.43
C TYR A 7 -17.07 -3.47 -1.46
N TYR A 8 -17.33 -2.22 -1.84
CA TYR A 8 -16.60 -1.54 -2.90
C TYR A 8 -16.68 -0.03 -2.75
N VAL A 9 -15.72 0.66 -3.35
CA VAL A 9 -15.74 2.12 -3.51
C VAL A 9 -16.50 2.44 -4.80
N ASN A 10 -17.54 3.26 -4.72
CA ASN A 10 -18.35 3.65 -5.85
C ASN A 10 -17.86 4.98 -6.43
N GLU A 11 -16.90 4.93 -7.36
CA GLU A 11 -16.31 6.12 -8.00
C GLU A 11 -17.34 6.99 -8.73
N SER A 12 -18.44 6.39 -9.21
CA SER A 12 -19.53 7.13 -9.86
C SER A 12 -20.42 7.93 -8.90
N ASP A 13 -20.26 7.72 -7.58
CA ASP A 13 -20.99 8.43 -6.52
C ASP A 13 -20.01 8.93 -5.44
N GLY A 14 -19.09 9.81 -5.85
CA GLY A 14 -18.17 10.50 -4.94
C GLY A 14 -17.17 9.59 -4.23
N SER A 15 -16.87 8.41 -4.79
CA SER A 15 -15.98 7.40 -4.20
C SER A 15 -16.37 7.02 -2.77
N ARG A 16 -17.67 6.95 -2.49
CA ARG A 16 -18.19 6.44 -1.21
C ARG A 16 -18.10 4.93 -1.13
N ILE A 17 -18.05 4.40 0.08
CA ILE A 17 -18.12 2.96 0.34
C ILE A 17 -19.56 2.50 0.22
N TYR A 18 -19.75 1.44 -0.56
CA TYR A 18 -21.01 0.75 -0.74
C TYR A 18 -20.89 -0.71 -0.35
N LYS A 19 -22.03 -1.31 0.01
CA LYS A 19 -22.21 -2.75 0.02
C LYS A 19 -23.36 -3.18 -0.88
N MET A 20 -23.27 -4.39 -1.41
CA MET A 20 -24.34 -5.04 -2.16
C MET A 20 -24.26 -6.56 -1.96
N ARG A 21 -25.36 -7.26 -2.22
CA ARG A 21 -25.37 -8.72 -2.28
C ARG A 21 -24.51 -9.22 -3.44
N THR A 22 -24.00 -10.45 -3.36
CA THR A 22 -23.23 -11.09 -4.44
C THR A 22 -24.03 -11.28 -5.73
N ASP A 23 -25.36 -11.25 -5.66
CA ASP A 23 -26.26 -11.26 -6.82
C ASP A 23 -26.53 -9.87 -7.42
N GLY A 24 -25.94 -8.80 -6.84
CA GLY A 24 -26.08 -7.43 -7.28
C GLY A 24 -27.23 -6.64 -6.63
N THR A 25 -28.00 -7.24 -5.73
CA THR A 25 -29.15 -6.59 -5.05
C THR A 25 -28.74 -5.84 -3.77
N GLU A 26 -29.69 -5.14 -3.14
CA GLU A 26 -29.53 -4.45 -1.85
C GLU A 26 -28.35 -3.45 -1.77
N LYS A 27 -28.05 -2.78 -2.89
CA LYS A 27 -27.01 -1.74 -2.96
C LYS A 27 -27.29 -0.61 -1.96
N THR A 28 -26.40 -0.43 -0.99
CA THR A 28 -26.56 0.52 0.12
C THR A 28 -25.23 1.26 0.40
N PRO A 29 -25.20 2.59 0.50
CA PRO A 29 -24.01 3.33 0.93
C PRO A 29 -23.73 3.09 2.43
N LEU A 30 -22.46 3.10 2.81
CA LEU A 30 -22.00 2.95 4.20
C LEU A 30 -21.40 4.24 4.79
N ASN A 31 -21.01 5.19 3.95
CA ASN A 31 -20.56 6.52 4.35
C ASN A 31 -20.88 7.57 3.28
N ASP A 32 -20.65 8.84 3.63
CA ASP A 32 -20.90 9.99 2.76
C ASP A 32 -19.62 10.62 2.18
N GLU A 33 -18.45 10.11 2.56
CA GLU A 33 -17.12 10.70 2.30
C GLU A 33 -16.35 9.97 1.21
N GLU A 34 -15.41 10.69 0.58
CA GLU A 34 -14.50 10.13 -0.42
C GLU A 34 -13.53 9.13 0.24
N SER A 35 -13.54 7.90 -0.25
CA SER A 35 -12.81 6.78 0.34
C SER A 35 -11.85 6.14 -0.66
N GLY A 36 -10.63 5.87 -0.22
CA GLY A 36 -9.58 5.22 -1.01
C GLY A 36 -9.05 3.95 -0.34
N TYR A 37 -8.26 3.18 -1.11
CA TYR A 37 -7.47 2.04 -0.65
C TYR A 37 -8.22 1.14 0.36
N MET A 38 -9.40 0.64 0.00
CA MET A 38 -10.26 -0.08 0.96
C MET A 38 -9.82 -1.54 1.16
N ASN A 39 -9.88 -2.04 2.39
CA ASN A 39 -9.70 -3.45 2.78
C ASN A 39 -10.84 -3.88 3.72
N VAL A 40 -11.21 -5.15 3.69
CA VAL A 40 -12.27 -5.69 4.55
C VAL A 40 -11.71 -6.88 5.34
N ALA A 41 -11.83 -6.85 6.67
CA ALA A 41 -11.36 -7.91 7.55
C ALA A 41 -12.29 -8.08 8.75
N GLY A 42 -12.85 -9.29 8.93
CA GLY A 42 -13.89 -9.55 9.92
C GLY A 42 -15.08 -8.60 9.74
N ASP A 43 -15.61 -8.05 10.83
CA ASP A 43 -16.75 -7.14 10.78
C ASP A 43 -16.38 -5.68 10.46
N TRP A 44 -15.16 -5.43 9.99
CA TRP A 44 -14.63 -4.09 9.76
C TRP A 44 -14.19 -3.88 8.32
N ILE A 45 -14.39 -2.65 7.85
CA ILE A 45 -13.86 -2.09 6.63
C ILE A 45 -12.84 -1.03 7.02
N TYR A 46 -11.63 -1.15 6.51
CA TYR A 46 -10.53 -0.21 6.71
C TYR A 46 -10.29 0.54 5.40
N PHE A 47 -10.09 1.85 5.46
CA PHE A 47 -10.00 2.69 4.26
C PHE A 47 -9.25 3.99 4.55
N THR A 48 -8.82 4.68 3.51
CA THR A 48 -8.35 6.07 3.62
C THR A 48 -9.50 7.02 3.38
N ASN A 49 -9.67 8.01 4.26
CA ASN A 49 -10.64 9.08 4.06
C ASN A 49 -9.96 10.24 3.32
N GLU A 50 -10.18 10.32 2.02
CA GLU A 50 -9.59 11.37 1.16
C GLU A 50 -10.18 12.75 1.47
N SER A 51 -11.42 12.78 1.98
CA SER A 51 -12.05 14.03 2.47
C SER A 51 -11.44 14.56 3.77
N ASP A 52 -10.73 13.74 4.55
CA ASP A 52 -9.99 14.14 5.76
C ASP A 52 -8.47 13.91 5.60
N GLY A 53 -7.93 14.31 4.45
CA GLY A 53 -6.48 14.34 4.21
C GLY A 53 -5.82 12.98 4.00
N GLY A 54 -6.59 11.94 3.64
CA GLY A 54 -6.09 10.61 3.35
C GLY A 54 -5.74 9.78 4.60
N LYS A 55 -6.33 10.10 5.75
CA LYS A 55 -6.10 9.38 7.02
C LYS A 55 -6.77 8.02 7.03
N ILE A 56 -6.25 7.09 7.82
CA ILE A 56 -6.84 5.75 7.97
C ILE A 56 -8.03 5.77 8.92
N TYR A 57 -9.15 5.24 8.43
CA TYR A 57 -10.37 5.01 9.18
C TYR A 57 -10.74 3.54 9.17
N LYS A 58 -11.59 3.15 10.12
CA LYS A 58 -12.38 1.93 10.05
C LYS A 58 -13.86 2.22 10.27
N ILE A 59 -14.72 1.38 9.69
CA ILE A 59 -16.17 1.40 9.86
C ILE A 59 -16.69 -0.04 9.90
N ARG A 60 -17.75 -0.32 10.65
CA ARG A 60 -18.36 -1.65 10.64
C ARG A 60 -18.96 -1.95 9.28
N THR A 61 -19.07 -3.23 8.96
CA THR A 61 -19.70 -3.72 7.72
C THR A 61 -21.20 -3.39 7.61
N ASP A 62 -21.82 -2.94 8.69
CA ASP A 62 -23.17 -2.40 8.73
C ASP A 62 -23.24 -0.86 8.62
N GLY A 63 -22.10 -0.16 8.59
CA GLY A 63 -22.00 1.29 8.51
C GLY A 63 -21.87 2.00 9.87
N THR A 64 -21.84 1.27 10.98
CA THR A 64 -21.74 1.85 12.33
C THR A 64 -20.29 1.98 12.83
N GLU A 65 -20.10 2.59 14.00
CA GLU A 65 -18.82 2.69 14.74
C GLU A 65 -17.62 3.23 13.93
N ARG A 66 -17.88 4.15 12.99
CA ARG A 66 -16.81 4.80 12.22
C ARG A 66 -15.80 5.49 13.15
N THR A 67 -14.53 5.12 13.02
CA THR A 67 -13.45 5.53 13.93
C THR A 67 -12.17 5.83 13.14
N ILE A 68 -11.48 6.92 13.48
CA ILE A 68 -10.14 7.23 12.95
C ILE A 68 -9.07 6.40 13.66
N LEU A 69 -8.08 5.90 12.93
CA LEU A 69 -6.98 5.09 13.49
C LEU A 69 -5.63 5.82 13.57
N GLY A 70 -5.38 6.78 12.67
CA GLY A 70 -4.11 7.49 12.61
C GLY A 70 -4.20 8.84 11.93
N GLY A 71 -3.22 9.71 12.20
CA GLY A 71 -3.16 11.08 11.67
C GLY A 71 -2.39 11.24 10.35
N ASP A 72 -1.65 10.22 9.93
CA ASP A 72 -0.82 10.25 8.72
C ASP A 72 -1.69 10.22 7.46
N LYS A 73 -1.23 10.89 6.40
CA LYS A 73 -1.75 10.65 5.05
C LYS A 73 -1.24 9.30 4.57
N CYS A 74 -2.15 8.40 4.23
CA CYS A 74 -1.83 7.01 3.95
C CYS A 74 -2.25 6.61 2.53
N SER A 75 -1.62 5.57 2.01
CA SER A 75 -1.97 4.96 0.72
C SER A 75 -1.54 3.50 0.71
N TYR A 76 -2.06 2.71 -0.23
CA TYR A 76 -1.73 1.29 -0.42
C TYR A 76 -1.88 0.47 0.88
N ILE A 77 -2.96 0.69 1.64
CA ILE A 77 -3.13 -0.03 2.90
C ILE A 77 -3.39 -1.52 2.65
N ASN A 78 -2.86 -2.36 3.53
CA ASN A 78 -3.13 -3.79 3.58
C ASN A 78 -3.37 -4.23 5.02
N VAL A 79 -4.49 -4.88 5.28
CA VAL A 79 -4.87 -5.34 6.63
C VAL A 79 -4.58 -6.82 6.76
N ALA A 80 -3.69 -7.18 7.69
CA ALA A 80 -3.35 -8.57 7.97
C ALA A 80 -2.77 -8.73 9.38
N ASP A 81 -3.02 -9.89 9.98
CA ASP A 81 -2.42 -10.30 11.27
C ASP A 81 -2.57 -9.26 12.41
N GLY A 82 -3.72 -8.57 12.47
CA GLY A 82 -3.98 -7.54 13.47
C GLY A 82 -3.29 -6.19 13.21
N TRP A 83 -2.63 -6.03 12.07
CA TRP A 83 -1.94 -4.82 11.65
C TRP A 83 -2.52 -4.26 10.33
N ILE A 84 -2.29 -2.97 10.12
CA ILE A 84 -2.50 -2.26 8.87
C ILE A 84 -1.13 -1.81 8.40
N PHE A 85 -0.66 -2.36 7.29
CA PHE A 85 0.58 -1.95 6.63
C PHE A 85 0.24 -0.90 5.58
N TYR A 86 1.01 0.18 5.50
CA TYR A 86 0.70 1.30 4.60
C TYR A 86 1.93 2.10 4.20
N ALA A 87 1.81 2.83 3.09
CA ALA A 87 2.77 3.84 2.69
C ALA A 87 2.38 5.19 3.30
N ASN A 88 3.23 5.71 4.19
CA ASN A 88 3.05 6.99 4.87
C ASN A 88 3.46 8.14 3.95
N GLN A 89 2.47 8.77 3.31
CA GLN A 89 2.69 9.89 2.40
C GLN A 89 3.09 11.19 3.13
N SER A 90 2.89 11.27 4.45
CA SER A 90 3.44 12.36 5.26
C SER A 90 4.95 12.21 5.49
N ASP A 91 5.53 11.03 5.27
CA ASP A 91 6.97 10.71 5.41
C ASP A 91 7.52 10.06 4.13
N GLY A 92 7.36 10.73 2.98
CA GLY A 92 7.99 10.32 1.71
C GLY A 92 7.46 9.02 1.09
N GLY A 93 6.30 8.53 1.52
CA GLY A 93 5.74 7.25 1.08
C GLY A 93 6.46 6.04 1.69
N LYS A 94 7.10 6.21 2.85
CA LYS A 94 7.80 5.13 3.57
C LYS A 94 6.86 4.08 4.13
N LEU A 95 7.36 2.87 4.35
CA LEU A 95 6.55 1.76 4.85
C LEU A 95 6.36 1.84 6.36
N TYR A 96 5.11 1.85 6.79
CA TYR A 96 4.68 1.87 8.19
C TYR A 96 3.69 0.74 8.48
N LYS A 97 3.49 0.47 9.77
CA LYS A 97 2.35 -0.30 10.26
C LYS A 97 1.68 0.37 11.46
N ILE A 98 0.39 0.12 11.64
CA ILE A 98 -0.39 0.50 12.83
C ILE A 98 -1.36 -0.64 13.19
N GLY A 99 -1.63 -0.84 14.47
CA GLY A 99 -2.58 -1.86 14.93
C GLY A 99 -3.99 -1.56 14.45
N ILE A 100 -4.82 -2.59 14.26
CA ILE A 100 -6.24 -2.41 13.90
C ILE A 100 -7.09 -1.69 14.96
N ASP A 101 -6.52 -1.49 16.15
CA ASP A 101 -7.05 -0.69 17.25
C ASP A 101 -6.52 0.77 17.24
N GLY A 102 -5.62 1.12 16.33
CA GLY A 102 -5.01 2.45 16.22
C GLY A 102 -3.75 2.62 17.08
N THR A 103 -3.23 1.56 17.69
CA THR A 103 -2.04 1.64 18.55
C THR A 103 -0.78 1.10 17.85
N GLY A 104 0.40 1.31 18.44
CA GLY A 104 1.64 0.68 17.96
C GLY A 104 2.13 1.16 16.58
N CYS A 105 1.81 2.39 16.18
CA CYS A 105 2.30 2.97 14.93
C CYS A 105 3.84 2.95 14.88
N THR A 106 4.40 2.25 13.88
CA THR A 106 5.83 1.99 13.77
C THR A 106 6.27 2.04 12.31
N LYS A 107 7.38 2.73 12.03
CA LYS A 107 8.04 2.69 10.72
C LYS A 107 8.76 1.35 10.55
N LEU A 108 8.59 0.72 9.39
CA LEU A 108 9.22 -0.55 9.03
C LEU A 108 10.41 -0.36 8.09
N SER A 109 10.36 0.58 7.16
CA SER A 109 11.44 0.84 6.19
C SER A 109 11.64 2.32 5.94
N ASP A 110 12.88 2.72 5.64
CA ASP A 110 13.20 4.07 5.16
C ASP A 110 13.13 4.20 3.63
N ASP A 111 12.72 3.15 2.93
CA ASP A 111 12.46 3.21 1.49
C ASP A 111 11.36 4.21 1.15
N GLU A 112 11.67 5.13 0.25
CA GLU A 112 10.69 6.09 -0.24
C GLU A 112 9.77 5.47 -1.30
N ASN A 113 8.57 6.05 -1.44
CA ASN A 113 7.59 5.69 -2.47
C ASN A 113 7.23 4.19 -2.51
N CYS A 114 7.02 3.57 -1.35
CA CYS A 114 6.50 2.21 -1.25
C CYS A 114 5.08 2.12 -1.84
N ARG A 115 4.80 1.07 -2.62
CA ARG A 115 3.53 0.83 -3.32
C ARG A 115 3.23 -0.67 -3.38
N ASN A 116 1.98 -1.00 -3.69
CA ASN A 116 1.52 -2.39 -3.87
C ASN A 116 1.86 -3.29 -2.67
N ILE A 117 1.59 -2.79 -1.46
CA ILE A 117 1.93 -3.45 -0.21
C ILE A 117 1.03 -4.68 -0.02
N ILE A 118 1.63 -5.84 0.21
CA ILE A 118 0.94 -7.09 0.52
C ILE A 118 1.61 -7.78 1.70
N PHE A 119 0.83 -8.41 2.57
CA PHE A 119 1.33 -9.27 3.63
C PHE A 119 1.15 -10.75 3.24
N ALA A 120 2.22 -11.54 3.33
CA ALA A 120 2.20 -12.98 3.14
C ALA A 120 3.34 -13.64 3.94
N ASP A 121 3.07 -14.80 4.54
CA ASP A 121 4.08 -15.62 5.24
C ASP A 121 4.92 -14.87 6.28
N GLY A 122 4.28 -13.95 7.03
CA GLY A 122 4.95 -13.14 8.05
C GLY A 122 5.81 -12.00 7.51
N ARG A 123 5.77 -11.75 6.19
CA ARG A 123 6.50 -10.69 5.50
C ARG A 123 5.56 -9.70 4.84
N VAL A 124 6.05 -8.48 4.71
CA VAL A 124 5.45 -7.40 3.95
C VAL A 124 6.24 -7.25 2.67
N TYR A 125 5.61 -7.50 1.52
CA TYR A 125 6.18 -7.26 0.20
C TYR A 125 5.65 -5.94 -0.33
N TYR A 126 6.53 -5.17 -0.96
CA TYR A 126 6.17 -3.88 -1.54
C TYR A 126 7.13 -3.53 -2.67
N GLY A 127 6.69 -2.70 -3.59
CA GLY A 127 7.56 -2.17 -4.64
C GLY A 127 7.81 -0.69 -4.48
N ASN A 128 8.96 -0.24 -4.95
CA ASN A 128 9.29 1.17 -5.09
C ASN A 128 10.04 1.42 -6.41
N TRP A 129 10.14 2.70 -6.76
CA TRP A 129 11.01 3.14 -7.84
C TRP A 129 12.34 3.56 -7.24
N VAL A 130 13.42 2.91 -7.68
CA VAL A 130 14.78 3.23 -7.28
C VAL A 130 15.46 4.02 -8.39
N TYR A 131 15.98 5.19 -8.05
CA TYR A 131 16.76 6.01 -8.96
C TYR A 131 18.24 5.61 -8.88
N PHE A 132 18.84 5.30 -10.03
CA PHE A 132 20.27 5.07 -10.12
C PHE A 132 20.95 6.34 -10.65
N GLU A 133 21.61 7.07 -9.74
CA GLU A 133 22.57 8.09 -10.14
C GLU A 133 23.77 7.41 -10.79
N LYS A 134 24.25 8.01 -11.89
CA LYS A 134 25.41 7.57 -12.68
C LYS A 134 26.51 6.97 -11.79
N THR A 135 26.58 5.65 -11.76
CA THR A 135 27.75 4.94 -11.27
C THR A 135 28.15 3.98 -12.37
N ASN A 136 29.42 4.05 -12.79
CA ASN A 136 30.01 2.98 -13.58
C ASN A 136 29.83 1.70 -12.75
N PRO A 137 29.11 0.68 -13.24
CA PRO A 137 29.01 -0.58 -12.52
C PRO A 137 30.41 -1.10 -12.18
N PRO A 138 30.61 -1.78 -11.04
CA PRO A 138 31.87 -2.46 -10.77
C PRO A 138 32.21 -3.39 -11.94
N ILE A 139 33.45 -3.36 -12.41
CA ILE A 139 33.91 -4.24 -13.47
C ILE A 139 33.85 -5.67 -12.93
N VAL A 140 32.94 -6.49 -13.48
CA VAL A 140 32.90 -7.92 -13.22
C VAL A 140 33.86 -8.59 -14.19
N GLU A 141 34.90 -9.28 -13.69
CA GLU A 141 35.83 -10.03 -14.54
C GLU A 141 35.06 -11.08 -15.36
N GLY A 142 35.19 -11.01 -16.69
CA GLY A 142 34.57 -11.95 -17.62
C GLY A 142 33.31 -11.44 -18.34
N GLU A 143 32.76 -10.29 -17.95
CA GLU A 143 31.64 -9.66 -18.65
C GLU A 143 32.10 -8.51 -19.57
N PRO A 144 31.44 -8.28 -20.72
CA PRO A 144 31.73 -7.13 -21.56
C PRO A 144 31.50 -5.83 -20.78
N PRO A 145 32.35 -4.80 -20.97
CA PRO A 145 32.23 -3.57 -20.21
C PRO A 145 30.87 -2.90 -20.47
N PRO A 146 30.25 -2.31 -19.44
CA PRO A 146 28.97 -1.64 -19.63
C PRO A 146 29.09 -0.50 -20.65
N PRO A 147 28.01 -0.19 -21.39
CA PRO A 147 28.00 0.91 -22.35
C PRO A 147 28.45 2.21 -21.67
N ARG A 148 29.46 2.87 -22.24
CA ARG A 148 29.88 4.20 -21.78
C ARG A 148 28.73 5.17 -22.08
N ASN A 149 28.07 5.66 -21.03
CA ASN A 149 26.94 6.62 -21.00
C ASN A 149 25.57 6.01 -20.66
N LEU A 150 25.44 5.43 -19.47
CA LEU A 150 24.11 5.26 -18.87
C LEU A 150 23.58 6.64 -18.44
N THR A 151 22.53 7.12 -19.08
CA THR A 151 21.69 8.21 -18.53
C THR A 151 21.07 7.70 -17.23
N PRO A 152 20.85 8.53 -16.19
CA PRO A 152 20.15 8.08 -15.00
C PRO A 152 18.80 7.45 -15.37
N TYR A 153 18.44 6.37 -14.70
CA TYR A 153 17.24 5.62 -14.97
C TYR A 153 16.56 5.18 -13.67
N TRP A 154 15.26 4.94 -13.78
CA TRP A 154 14.45 4.40 -12.70
C TRP A 154 14.29 2.91 -12.93
N VAL A 155 14.43 2.13 -11.85
CA VAL A 155 14.14 0.70 -11.86
C VAL A 155 13.01 0.46 -10.88
N TRP A 156 12.06 -0.36 -11.28
CA TRP A 156 11.10 -0.91 -10.34
C TRP A 156 11.75 -2.04 -9.55
N SER A 157 11.74 -1.93 -8.23
CA SER A 157 12.31 -2.93 -7.33
C SER A 157 11.23 -3.51 -6.44
N LEU A 158 11.29 -4.82 -6.20
CA LEU A 158 10.47 -5.51 -5.22
C LEU A 158 11.30 -5.75 -3.95
N HIS A 159 10.70 -5.47 -2.81
CA HIS A 159 11.32 -5.59 -1.50
C HIS A 159 10.42 -6.41 -0.59
N SER A 160 11.04 -7.06 0.39
CA SER A 160 10.31 -7.64 1.51
C SER A 160 10.99 -7.34 2.84
N ILE A 161 10.18 -7.17 3.88
CA ILE A 161 10.64 -7.04 5.27
C ILE A 161 9.77 -7.91 6.15
N ARG A 162 10.31 -8.50 7.22
CA ARG A 162 9.45 -9.20 8.19
C ARG A 162 8.53 -8.19 8.86
N ALA A 163 7.31 -8.61 9.17
CA ALA A 163 6.32 -7.71 9.76
C ALA A 163 6.67 -7.23 11.18
N ASP A 164 7.63 -7.87 11.85
CA ASP A 164 8.23 -7.39 13.10
C ASP A 164 9.28 -6.27 12.89
N GLY A 165 9.59 -5.92 11.63
CA GLY A 165 10.57 -4.90 11.25
C GLY A 165 12.00 -5.42 11.14
N THR A 166 12.22 -6.73 11.31
CA THR A 166 13.55 -7.33 11.17
C THR A 166 13.77 -7.89 9.77
N GLU A 167 15.04 -8.11 9.41
CA GLU A 167 15.45 -8.83 8.20
C GLU A 167 14.83 -8.29 6.89
N TYR A 168 15.46 -7.23 6.39
CA TYR A 168 15.14 -6.62 5.11
C TYR A 168 15.78 -7.38 3.95
N LEU A 169 15.01 -7.67 2.90
CA LEU A 169 15.47 -8.31 1.67
C LEU A 169 15.07 -7.48 0.44
N LEU A 170 16.05 -7.21 -0.41
CA LEU A 170 15.84 -6.72 -1.77
C LEU A 170 15.76 -7.93 -2.70
N ASP A 171 14.56 -8.21 -3.22
CA ASP A 171 14.34 -9.24 -4.23
C ASP A 171 14.31 -8.55 -5.61
N SER A 172 15.47 -8.38 -6.22
CA SER A 172 15.55 -7.72 -7.53
C SER A 172 14.90 -8.57 -8.63
N ALA A 173 13.79 -8.09 -9.19
CA ALA A 173 13.27 -8.55 -10.48
C ALA A 173 13.31 -7.38 -11.48
N ILE A 174 14.09 -7.56 -12.55
CA ILE A 174 14.47 -6.56 -13.54
C ILE A 174 13.32 -6.27 -14.51
N PHE A 175 12.98 -5.00 -14.69
CA PHE A 175 12.52 -4.47 -15.99
C PHE A 175 13.17 -3.12 -16.25
N MET A 176 14.04 -3.07 -17.26
CA MET A 176 14.51 -1.82 -17.83
C MET A 176 13.37 -1.23 -18.67
N SER A 177 12.86 -0.06 -18.31
CA SER A 177 12.33 0.83 -19.35
C SER A 177 13.41 1.85 -19.67
N SER A 178 14.18 1.57 -20.71
CA SER A 178 14.82 2.66 -21.44
C SER A 178 13.66 3.52 -21.96
N GLN A 179 13.49 4.73 -21.42
CA GLN A 179 12.68 5.74 -22.09
C GLN A 179 13.39 6.10 -23.40
N CYS A 180 13.08 5.38 -24.48
CA CYS A 180 13.10 5.96 -25.81
C CYS A 180 11.80 6.75 -25.95
N TRP A 181 11.91 8.07 -25.86
CA TRP A 181 10.92 9.00 -26.41
C TRP A 181 11.14 9.12 -27.91
#